data_AF-A0A4V4HE55-F1
#
_entry.id   AF-A0A4V4HE55-F1
#
_cell.length_a   1.000
_cell.length_b   1.000
_cell.length_c   1.000
_cell.angle_alpha   90.00
_cell.angle_beta   90.00
_cell.angle_gamma   90.00
#
_symmetry.space_group_name_H-M   'P 1'
#
loop_
_entity.id
_entity.type
_entity.pdbx_description
1 polymer ?
#
loop_
_entity_poly.entity_id
_entity_poly.type
_entity_poly.pdbx_seq_one_letter_code
_entity_poly.pdbx_strand_id
1 'polypeptide(L)'
;MKGNERDWANVNDDAISALEEERDGAPHDRSKKRTKETESRKQGLNLEEEHRRGSFKAKGTGFTASGGMEYAKRVYHDRKTAKALRRLQENPTFIRVAGHASAIFATWAPNLYTFYGNS
;
A
#
# COMPACT_ATOMS: atom_id res chain seq x y z
N MET A 1 20.34 -4.44 -24.50
CA MET A 1 19.20 -4.29 -23.57
C MET A 1 19.32 -2.92 -22.92
N LYS A 2 18.67 -1.89 -23.46
CA LYS A 2 18.61 -0.54 -22.91
C LYS A 2 17.14 -0.20 -22.73
N GLY A 3 16.64 -0.21 -21.50
CA GLY A 3 15.26 0.12 -21.24
C GLY A 3 14.96 0.00 -19.75
N ASN A 4 14.65 1.15 -19.14
CA ASN A 4 14.19 1.29 -17.76
C ASN A 4 15.23 1.10 -16.64
N GLU A 5 16.30 1.87 -16.68
CA GLU A 5 16.77 2.47 -15.43
C GLU A 5 15.75 3.56 -15.06
N ARG A 6 14.55 3.15 -14.61
CA ARG A 6 13.57 4.09 -14.04
C ARG A 6 14.29 4.74 -12.87
N ASP A 7 14.55 6.03 -12.95
CA ASP A 7 15.35 6.74 -11.97
C ASP A 7 14.74 6.56 -10.58
N TRP A 8 15.56 6.21 -9.59
CA TRP A 8 15.11 6.16 -8.20
C TRP A 8 14.62 7.52 -7.72
N ALA A 9 15.01 8.60 -8.39
CA ALA A 9 14.56 9.97 -8.13
C ALA A 9 13.03 10.11 -8.05
N ASN A 10 12.28 9.41 -8.90
CA ASN A 10 10.83 9.60 -9.00
C ASN A 10 10.02 8.57 -8.18
N VAL A 11 10.67 7.54 -7.63
CA VAL A 11 9.98 6.44 -6.92
C VAL A 11 9.20 6.95 -5.71
N ASN A 12 9.75 7.93 -4.99
CA ASN A 12 9.08 8.50 -3.83
C ASN A 12 7.83 9.29 -4.25
N ASP A 13 7.95 10.14 -5.26
CA ASP A 13 6.84 10.97 -5.76
C ASP A 13 5.72 10.11 -6.37
N ASP A 14 6.07 9.06 -7.10
CA ASP A 14 5.13 8.08 -7.64
C ASP A 14 4.38 7.32 -6.53
N ALA A 15 5.09 6.93 -5.47
CA ALA A 15 4.51 6.23 -4.33
C ALA A 15 3.55 7.14 -3.55
N ILE A 16 3.96 8.39 -3.32
CA ILE A 16 3.12 9.41 -2.67
C ILE A 16 1.85 9.63 -3.50
N SER A 17 1.99 9.88 -4.80
CA SER A 17 0.86 10.12 -5.70
C SER A 17 -0.16 8.97 -5.68
N ALA A 18 0.32 7.72 -5.69
CA ALA A 18 -0.54 6.54 -5.60
C ALA A 18 -1.27 6.44 -4.25
N LEU A 19 -0.61 6.79 -3.15
CA LEU A 19 -1.24 6.81 -1.81
C LEU A 19 -2.29 7.92 -1.71
N GLU A 20 -2.01 9.09 -2.26
CA GLU A 20 -2.95 10.21 -2.26
C GLU A 20 -4.18 9.93 -3.11
N GLU A 21 -4.01 9.30 -4.27
CA GLU A 21 -5.14 8.90 -5.13
C GLU A 21 -6.08 7.93 -4.40
N GLU A 22 -5.54 6.98 -3.64
CA GLU A 22 -6.35 6.04 -2.86
C GLU A 22 -6.93 6.65 -1.58
N ARG A 23 -6.23 7.63 -0.99
CA ARG A 23 -6.69 8.40 0.17
C ARG A 23 -7.83 9.34 -0.17
N ASP A 24 -7.78 10.03 -1.30
CA ASP A 24 -8.77 11.05 -1.66
C ASP A 24 -9.88 10.47 -2.56
N GLY A 25 -9.63 9.30 -3.15
CA GLY A 25 -10.45 8.66 -4.18
C GLY A 25 -10.05 9.16 -5.57
N ALA A 26 -10.14 8.27 -6.57
CA ALA A 26 -9.77 8.59 -7.95
C ALA A 26 -10.40 9.93 -8.39
N PRO A 27 -9.66 10.81 -9.08
CA PRO A 27 -10.20 12.08 -9.54
C PRO A 27 -11.41 11.82 -10.41
N HIS A 28 -12.59 12.19 -9.90
CA HIS A 28 -13.81 12.11 -10.67
C HIS A 28 -13.64 13.00 -11.90
N ASP A 29 -13.93 12.46 -13.08
CA ASP A 29 -14.07 13.19 -14.35
C ASP A 29 -14.65 14.60 -14.10
N ARG A 30 -13.84 15.63 -14.34
CA ARG A 30 -14.13 17.05 -13.99
C ARG A 30 -15.35 17.61 -14.75
N SER A 31 -15.97 16.82 -15.63
CA SER A 31 -17.08 17.20 -16.49
C SER A 31 -18.46 17.20 -15.82
N LYS A 32 -18.65 16.58 -14.64
CA LYS A 32 -19.98 16.47 -14.00
C LYS A 32 -20.19 17.49 -12.87
N LYS A 33 -21.16 18.38 -13.10
CA LYS A 33 -21.62 19.47 -12.21
C LYS A 33 -21.94 18.94 -10.80
N ARG A 34 -21.29 19.53 -9.78
CA ARG A 34 -21.40 19.17 -8.36
C ARG A 34 -22.81 19.36 -7.80
N THR A 35 -23.37 18.34 -7.17
CA THR A 35 -24.54 18.43 -6.26
C THR A 35 -24.10 18.19 -4.81
N LYS A 36 -24.70 18.86 -3.82
CA LYS A 36 -24.33 18.74 -2.38
C LYS A 36 -24.37 17.30 -1.83
N GLU A 37 -25.12 16.41 -2.49
CA GLU A 37 -25.19 14.97 -2.18
C GLU A 37 -23.94 14.17 -2.61
N THR A 38 -23.11 14.73 -3.49
CA THR A 38 -21.83 14.13 -3.90
C THR A 38 -20.66 14.49 -2.98
N GLU A 39 -20.77 15.56 -2.18
CA GLU A 39 -19.72 15.95 -1.22
C GLU A 39 -19.64 15.01 0.00
N SER A 40 -20.75 14.38 0.39
CA SER A 40 -20.80 13.36 1.43
C SER A 40 -20.25 11.99 0.98
N ARG A 41 -19.94 11.83 -0.32
CA ARG A 41 -19.26 10.66 -0.89
C ARG A 41 -17.76 10.87 -1.07
N LYS A 42 -17.12 11.71 -0.24
CA LYS A 42 -15.66 11.67 -0.05
C LYS A 42 -15.29 10.35 0.61
N GLN A 43 -15.22 9.30 -0.21
CA GLN A 43 -14.97 7.95 0.24
C GLN A 43 -13.60 7.54 -0.30
N GLY A 44 -12.54 8.08 0.29
CA GLY A 44 -11.20 7.51 0.22
C GLY A 44 -11.05 6.24 1.06
N LEU A 45 -9.84 5.68 1.11
CA LEU A 45 -9.49 4.65 2.09
C LEU A 45 -9.74 5.16 3.53
N ASN A 46 -10.37 4.34 4.37
CA ASN A 46 -10.47 4.61 5.81
C ASN A 46 -9.15 4.20 6.46
N LEU A 47 -8.23 5.16 6.58
CA LEU A 47 -6.91 4.98 7.19
C LEU A 47 -7.00 5.22 8.70
N GLU A 48 -6.26 4.44 9.47
CA GLU A 48 -6.10 4.68 10.91
C GLU A 48 -5.19 5.90 11.10
N GLU A 49 -5.70 6.94 11.78
CA GLU A 49 -4.99 8.23 11.92
C GLU A 49 -4.01 8.27 13.10
N GLU A 50 -4.21 7.40 14.09
CA GLU A 50 -3.35 7.30 15.26
C GLU A 50 -2.69 5.92 15.32
N HIS A 51 -1.38 5.90 15.12
CA HIS A 51 -0.56 4.70 15.28
C HIS A 51 0.36 4.85 16.50
N ARG A 52 0.70 3.74 17.18
CA ARG A 52 1.62 3.74 18.34
C ARG A 52 3.00 4.36 18.08
N ARG A 53 3.38 4.50 16.80
CA ARG A 53 4.69 5.00 16.36
C ARG A 53 4.66 6.47 15.92
N GLY A 54 3.52 7.15 16.07
CA GLY A 54 3.34 8.55 15.71
C GLY A 54 2.07 8.80 14.89
N SER A 55 1.85 10.07 14.57
CA SER A 55 0.71 10.49 13.74
C SER A 55 1.05 10.26 12.26
N PHE A 56 0.62 9.11 11.75
CA PHE A 56 0.64 8.83 10.33
C PHE A 56 -0.53 7.93 9.98
N LYS A 57 -1.03 8.10 8.76
CA LYS A 57 -2.14 7.32 8.25
C LYS A 57 -1.66 5.96 7.78
N ALA A 58 -2.23 4.89 8.35
CA ALA A 58 -1.85 3.52 8.01
C ALA A 58 -3.07 2.63 7.77
N LYS A 59 -2.87 1.58 6.97
CA LYS A 59 -3.84 0.49 6.84
C LYS A 59 -3.12 -0.84 6.79
N GLY A 60 -3.34 -1.68 7.80
CA GLY A 60 -2.84 -3.06 7.79
C GLY A 60 -3.61 -3.93 6.80
N THR A 61 -2.92 -4.83 6.10
CA THR A 61 -3.50 -5.82 5.19
C THR A 61 -2.71 -7.13 5.28
N GLY A 62 -3.29 -8.24 4.81
CA GLY A 62 -2.66 -9.55 4.84
C GLY A 62 -2.95 -10.30 6.13
N PHE A 63 -1.91 -10.57 6.93
CA PHE A 63 -2.02 -11.31 8.18
C PHE A 63 -1.56 -10.48 9.37
N THR A 64 -2.24 -10.63 10.49
CA THR A 64 -1.87 -10.06 11.78
C THR A 64 -1.57 -11.16 12.78
N ALA A 65 -0.48 -11.00 13.52
CA ALA A 65 -0.06 -11.90 14.61
C ALA A 65 0.27 -11.10 15.88
N SER A 66 -0.52 -10.06 16.14
CA SER A 66 -0.30 -9.15 17.28
C SER A 66 -0.98 -9.63 18.56
N GLY A 67 -0.50 -9.17 19.73
CA GLY A 67 -1.25 -9.22 20.99
C GLY A 67 -1.41 -10.59 21.65
N GLY A 68 -0.44 -11.50 21.50
CA GLY A 68 -0.50 -12.82 22.15
C GLY A 68 -1.46 -13.81 21.48
N MET A 69 -1.82 -13.58 20.22
CA MET A 69 -2.57 -14.55 19.43
C MET A 69 -1.73 -15.80 19.17
N GLU A 70 -2.33 -16.97 19.37
CA GLU A 70 -1.70 -18.28 19.12
C GLU A 70 -1.41 -18.51 17.63
N TYR A 71 -2.22 -17.95 16.74
CA TYR A 71 -2.08 -18.09 15.29
C TYR A 71 -2.28 -16.75 14.57
N ALA A 72 -1.60 -16.59 13.44
CA ALA A 72 -1.78 -15.46 12.55
C ALA A 72 -3.20 -15.46 11.95
N LYS A 73 -3.89 -14.31 12.00
CA LYS A 73 -5.23 -14.14 11.46
C LYS A 73 -5.19 -13.28 10.20
N ARG A 74 -6.01 -13.63 9.21
CA ARG A 74 -6.18 -12.81 8.01
C ARG A 74 -6.97 -11.54 8.35
N VAL A 75 -6.48 -10.40 7.89
CA VAL A 75 -7.19 -9.12 7.98
C VAL A 75 -8.21 -9.04 6.84
N TYR A 76 -9.48 -8.89 7.20
CA TYR A 76 -10.56 -8.72 6.23
C TYR A 76 -10.93 -7.24 6.09
N HIS A 77 -11.19 -6.85 4.85
CA HIS A 77 -11.57 -5.48 4.51
C HIS A 77 -12.91 -5.48 3.76
N ASP A 78 -13.63 -4.37 3.85
CA ASP A 78 -14.77 -4.13 2.97
C ASP A 78 -14.32 -4.08 1.51
N ARG A 79 -15.24 -4.35 0.59
CA ARG A 79 -14.94 -4.50 -0.84
C ARG A 79 -14.18 -3.31 -1.43
N LYS A 80 -14.47 -2.10 -0.96
CA LYS A 80 -13.85 -0.87 -1.47
C LYS A 80 -12.39 -0.77 -1.01
N THR A 81 -12.14 -0.94 0.28
CA THR A 81 -10.78 -0.95 0.84
C THR A 81 -9.94 -2.08 0.24
N ALA A 82 -10.51 -3.28 0.09
CA ALA A 82 -9.82 -4.39 -0.56
C ALA A 82 -9.39 -4.07 -2.01
N LYS A 83 -10.26 -3.40 -2.79
CA LYS A 83 -9.94 -3.00 -4.17
C LYS A 83 -8.83 -1.95 -4.23
N ALA A 84 -8.82 -1.01 -3.29
CA ALA A 84 -7.78 0.02 -3.18
C ALA A 84 -6.43 -0.58 -2.77
N LEU A 85 -6.41 -1.44 -1.75
CA LEU A 85 -5.21 -2.16 -1.32
C LEU A 85 -4.64 -3.02 -2.45
N ARG A 86 -5.50 -3.67 -3.24
CA ARG A 86 -5.06 -4.44 -4.41
C ARG A 86 -4.37 -3.56 -5.45
N ARG A 87 -4.91 -2.38 -5.77
CA ARG A 87 -4.27 -1.44 -6.71
C ARG A 87 -2.92 -0.95 -6.21
N LEU A 88 -2.80 -0.67 -4.90
CA LEU A 88 -1.51 -0.32 -4.29
C LEU A 88 -0.51 -1.48 -4.38
N GLN A 89 -0.94 -2.71 -4.11
CA GLN A 89 -0.07 -3.89 -4.19
C GLN A 89 0.39 -4.20 -5.62
N GLU A 90 -0.46 -3.92 -6.62
CA GLU A 90 -0.15 -4.12 -8.04
C GLU A 90 0.60 -2.92 -8.66
N ASN A 91 0.79 -1.83 -7.92
CA ASN A 91 1.49 -0.65 -8.41
C ASN A 91 3.00 -0.93 -8.58
N PRO A 92 3.59 -0.64 -9.77
CA PRO A 92 4.99 -0.92 -10.06
C PRO A 92 5.99 -0.31 -9.09
N THR A 93 5.67 0.84 -8.49
CA THR A 93 6.52 1.56 -7.55
C THR A 93 6.64 0.79 -6.24
N PHE A 94 5.52 0.30 -5.69
CA PHE A 94 5.54 -0.53 -4.49
C PHE A 94 6.21 -1.89 -4.74
N ILE A 95 5.99 -2.49 -5.90
CA ILE A 95 6.68 -3.73 -6.31
C ILE A 95 8.20 -3.51 -6.36
N ARG A 96 8.65 -2.38 -6.90
CA ARG A 96 10.08 -2.04 -6.96
C ARG A 96 10.69 -1.88 -5.56
N VAL A 97 10.04 -1.12 -4.68
CA VAL A 97 10.51 -0.93 -3.30
C VAL A 97 10.57 -2.27 -2.57
N ALA A 98 9.54 -3.11 -2.70
CA ALA A 98 9.51 -4.45 -2.13
C ALA A 98 10.65 -5.32 -2.67
N GLY A 99 10.86 -5.33 -4.00
CA GLY A 99 11.95 -6.09 -4.63
C GLY A 99 13.34 -5.64 -4.17
N HIS A 100 13.55 -4.33 -3.99
CA HIS A 100 14.80 -3.81 -3.45
C HIS A 100 15.01 -4.24 -1.98
N ALA A 101 13.97 -4.16 -1.15
CA ALA A 101 14.01 -4.66 0.22
C ALA A 101 14.29 -6.17 0.26
N SER A 102 13.70 -6.96 -0.64
CA SER A 102 13.98 -8.39 -0.78
C SER A 102 15.44 -8.66 -1.18
N ALA A 103 16.02 -7.86 -2.08
CA ALA A 103 17.43 -8.00 -2.46
C ALA A 103 18.38 -7.66 -1.31
N ILE A 104 18.08 -6.62 -0.53
CA ILE A 104 18.81 -6.30 0.70
C ILE A 104 18.71 -7.47 1.68
N PHE A 105 17.50 -8.01 1.88
CA PHE A 105 17.28 -9.12 2.80
C PHE A 105 18.05 -10.38 2.36
N ALA A 106 18.07 -10.69 1.07
CA ALA A 106 18.86 -11.79 0.51
C ALA A 106 20.37 -11.59 0.71
N THR A 107 20.85 -10.35 0.67
CA THR A 107 22.28 -10.04 0.84
C THR A 107 22.71 -10.12 2.30
N TRP A 108 21.93 -9.55 3.21
CA TRP A 108 22.31 -9.40 4.62
C TRP A 108 21.87 -10.56 5.51
N ALA A 109 20.84 -11.29 5.12
CA ALA A 109 20.32 -12.42 5.89
C ALA A 109 19.89 -13.59 4.97
N PRO A 110 20.81 -14.17 4.18
CA PRO A 110 20.49 -15.15 3.14
C PRO A 110 19.79 -16.41 3.68
N ASN A 111 20.17 -16.89 4.87
CA ASN A 111 19.54 -18.06 5.49
C ASN A 111 18.07 -17.79 5.83
N LEU A 112 17.76 -16.60 6.34
CA LEU A 112 16.38 -16.20 6.64
C LEU A 112 15.60 -15.94 5.35
N TYR A 113 16.21 -15.28 4.36
CA TYR A 113 15.60 -15.09 3.05
C TYR A 113 15.20 -16.42 2.41
N THR A 114 16.09 -17.41 2.44
CA THR A 114 15.83 -18.76 1.91
C THR A 114 14.73 -19.46 2.70
N PHE A 115 14.74 -19.35 4.04
CA PHE A 115 13.69 -19.91 4.89
C PHE A 115 12.30 -19.37 4.53
N TYR A 116 12.16 -18.06 4.32
CA TYR A 116 10.88 -17.43 3.93
C TYR A 116 10.53 -17.61 2.45
N GLY A 117 11.51 -17.84 1.57
CA GLY A 117 11.29 -18.04 0.13
C GLY A 117 10.86 -19.45 -0.26
N ASN A 118 11.14 -20.44 0.59
CA ASN A 118 10.87 -21.87 0.32
C ASN A 118 9.59 -22.41 0.99
N SER A 119 8.85 -21.56 1.71
CA SER A 119 7.57 -21.88 2.37
C SER A 119 6.38 -21.49 1.50
#